data_AF-A0A523JV76-F1
#
_entry.id   AF-A0A523JV76-F1
#
_cell.length_a   1.000
_cell.length_b   1.000
_cell.length_c   1.000
_cell.angle_alpha   90.00
_cell.angle_beta   90.00
_cell.angle_gamma   90.00
#
_symmetry.space_group_name_H-M   'P 1'
#
loop_
_entity.id
_entity.type
_entity.pdbx_description
1 polymer ?
#
loop_
_entity_poly.entity_id
_entity_poly.type
_entity_poly.pdbx_seq_one_letter_code
_entity_poly.pdbx_strand_id
1 'polypeptide(L)'
;ASFIPDWRIEDLMVSFAVAGGSAGPHRDNYDVFLCQGTGRREWRMAPAKAALKTIESGGLLLLEPFIDDSPVTASDGDVLYLPSGVAHWGIATEACMTYSIGMRAPTLSEFSASLARIDDNASIEYAGNDSPFYSDPDLTADEAEPGLISARALDRARTCFLSGANLPHDDFAYAFGCVVSDVKAWLAPEVPGAAEVDAFLKSSAEGSEVRVHGMARLAFLTSGKRNFVFANGFGKTVSPAQQEDFRRLCANRAATEDLLQSMLKSAGGGELFRWLVAKGAFDIPMQ
;
A
#
# COMPACT_ATOMS: atom_id res chain seq x y z
N ALA A 1 0.14 19.32 1.89
CA ALA A 1 0.51 18.33 0.87
C ALA A 1 0.84 17.02 1.59
N SER A 2 0.54 15.86 0.99
CA SER A 2 0.99 14.57 1.52
C SER A 2 2.53 14.50 1.50
N PHE A 3 3.12 13.70 2.38
CA PHE A 3 4.57 13.42 2.42
C PHE A 3 4.89 11.93 2.24
N ILE A 4 3.86 11.08 2.15
CA ILE A 4 3.98 9.65 1.87
C ILE A 4 3.16 9.34 0.60
N PRO A 5 3.71 8.59 -0.38
CA PRO A 5 2.94 8.13 -1.53
C PRO A 5 1.82 7.19 -1.11
N ASP A 6 0.62 7.32 -1.69
CA ASP A 6 -0.55 6.52 -1.28
C ASP A 6 -0.32 5.00 -1.35
N TRP A 7 0.45 4.53 -2.34
CA TRP A 7 0.75 3.10 -2.49
C TRP A 7 1.60 2.54 -1.33
N ARG A 8 2.33 3.39 -0.61
CA ARG A 8 3.11 3.02 0.59
C ARG A 8 2.26 2.97 1.85
N ILE A 9 1.01 3.43 1.87
CA ILE A 9 0.12 3.23 3.02
C ILE A 9 -0.56 1.87 2.87
N GLU A 10 -0.49 1.02 3.89
CA GLU A 10 -1.13 -0.30 3.87
C GLU A 10 -2.58 -0.22 4.37
N ASP A 11 -2.74 0.08 5.66
CA ASP A 11 -4.01 0.11 6.36
C ASP A 11 -3.94 0.91 7.67
N LEU A 12 -5.09 1.00 8.33
CA LEU A 12 -5.25 1.53 9.67
C LEU A 12 -5.74 0.41 10.59
N MET A 13 -4.87 -0.07 11.47
CA MET A 13 -5.24 -0.98 12.55
C MET A 13 -5.60 -0.18 13.80
N VAL A 14 -6.70 -0.54 14.46
CA VAL A 14 -7.10 0.07 15.74
C VAL A 14 -7.04 -0.97 16.83
N SER A 15 -6.33 -0.66 17.91
CA SER A 15 -6.27 -1.51 19.10
C SER A 15 -6.92 -0.83 20.30
N PHE A 16 -7.57 -1.62 21.15
CA PHE A 16 -8.02 -1.22 22.48
C PHE A 16 -7.34 -2.12 23.50
N ALA A 17 -6.85 -1.55 24.60
CA ALA A 17 -6.24 -2.29 25.68
C ALA A 17 -6.60 -1.67 27.04
N VAL A 18 -6.64 -2.50 28.08
CA VAL A 18 -6.70 -2.08 29.48
C VAL A 18 -5.31 -2.08 30.10
N ALA A 19 -5.16 -1.55 31.32
CA ALA A 19 -3.89 -1.51 32.04
C ALA A 19 -3.18 -2.89 32.03
N GLY A 20 -1.90 -2.89 31.64
CA GLY A 20 -1.07 -4.09 31.45
C GLY A 20 -1.24 -4.78 30.08
N GLY A 21 -2.24 -4.38 29.27
CA GLY A 21 -2.49 -4.96 27.96
C GLY A 21 -1.38 -4.65 26.95
N SER A 22 -0.90 -5.69 26.27
CA SER A 22 0.21 -5.62 25.32
C SER A 22 0.18 -6.77 24.31
N ALA A 23 0.75 -6.55 23.12
CA ALA A 23 1.08 -7.61 22.16
C ALA A 23 2.42 -8.29 22.46
N GLY A 24 3.15 -7.82 23.47
CA GLY A 24 4.52 -8.25 23.77
C GLY A 24 5.58 -7.55 22.90
N PRO A 25 6.87 -7.81 23.17
CA PRO A 25 7.98 -7.25 22.40
C PRO A 25 8.07 -7.90 21.02
N HIS A 26 8.04 -7.11 19.96
CA HIS A 26 8.09 -7.61 18.57
C HIS A 26 8.77 -6.58 17.66
N ARG A 27 8.95 -6.92 16.39
CA ARG A 27 9.39 -6.01 15.34
C ARG A 27 8.52 -6.22 14.11
N ASP A 28 8.26 -5.14 13.39
CA ASP A 28 7.56 -5.18 12.12
C ASP A 28 8.56 -5.05 10.97
N ASN A 29 8.23 -5.62 9.81
CA ASN A 29 9.04 -5.47 8.59
C ASN A 29 8.60 -4.27 7.74
N TYR A 30 7.83 -3.37 8.33
CA TYR A 30 7.31 -2.16 7.70
C TYR A 30 7.39 -0.99 8.68
N ASP A 31 7.39 0.21 8.14
CA ASP A 31 7.27 1.44 8.91
C ASP A 31 5.84 1.60 9.45
N VAL A 32 5.70 2.19 10.62
CA VAL A 32 4.41 2.42 11.26
C VAL A 32 4.37 3.75 12.01
N PHE A 33 3.25 4.46 11.89
CA PHE A 33 2.91 5.58 12.76
C PHE A 33 1.89 5.11 13.80
N LEU A 34 2.28 5.17 15.07
CA LEU A 34 1.47 4.81 16.21
C LEU A 34 0.88 6.09 16.80
N CYS A 35 -0.33 6.42 16.40
CA CYS A 35 -1.07 7.57 16.91
C CYS A 35 -1.86 7.17 18.16
N GLN A 36 -1.55 7.80 19.27
CA GLN A 36 -2.22 7.53 20.53
C GLN A 36 -3.59 8.21 20.55
N GLY A 37 -4.64 7.39 20.67
CA GLY A 37 -6.00 7.84 20.90
C GLY A 37 -6.24 8.16 22.36
N THR A 38 -7.46 7.90 22.84
CA THR A 38 -7.78 8.08 24.26
C THR A 38 -6.86 7.25 25.16
N GLY A 39 -6.42 7.84 26.27
CA GLY A 39 -5.64 7.17 27.31
C GLY A 39 -4.16 7.10 26.98
N ARG A 40 -3.40 6.40 27.82
CA ARG A 40 -1.92 6.38 27.75
C ARG A 40 -1.34 5.00 27.45
N ARG A 41 -0.21 5.02 26.76
CA ARG A 41 0.61 3.83 26.47
C ARG A 41 2.09 4.15 26.68
N GLU A 42 2.77 3.28 27.41
CA GLU A 42 4.22 3.30 27.53
C GLU A 42 4.81 2.48 26.38
N TRP A 43 5.70 3.08 25.61
CA TRP A 43 6.43 2.46 24.52
C TRP A 43 7.89 2.31 24.88
N ARG A 44 8.41 1.11 24.63
CA ARG A 44 9.83 0.76 24.80
C ARG A 44 10.39 0.37 23.45
N MET A 45 11.61 0.78 23.15
CA MET A 45 12.29 0.42 21.91
C MET A 45 13.66 -0.17 22.22
N ALA A 46 14.01 -1.26 21.54
CA ALA A 46 15.32 -1.86 21.70
C ALA A 46 16.36 -1.12 20.84
N PRO A 47 17.64 -1.12 21.24
CA PRO A 47 18.72 -0.61 20.40
C PRO A 47 18.81 -1.37 19.08
N ALA A 48 19.14 -0.67 17.99
CA ALA A 48 19.23 -1.26 16.63
C ALA A 48 20.19 -2.45 16.50
N LYS A 49 21.14 -2.62 17.44
CA LYS A 49 22.12 -3.73 17.47
C LYS A 49 21.82 -4.77 18.55
N ALA A 50 20.64 -4.76 19.15
CA ALA A 50 20.27 -5.74 20.18
C ALA A 50 20.20 -7.15 19.57
N ALA A 51 20.88 -8.11 20.21
CA ALA A 51 20.84 -9.51 19.83
C ALA A 51 19.56 -10.18 20.36
N LEU A 52 18.42 -9.83 19.75
CA LEU A 52 17.11 -10.36 20.12
C LEU A 52 16.88 -11.71 19.45
N LYS A 53 16.39 -12.69 20.22
CA LYS A 53 15.94 -13.98 19.72
C LYS A 53 14.44 -13.95 19.52
N THR A 54 13.99 -14.49 18.40
CA THR A 54 12.57 -14.71 18.15
C THR A 54 12.11 -15.97 18.90
N ILE A 55 11.03 -15.84 19.65
CA ILE A 55 10.36 -16.93 20.36
C ILE A 55 8.90 -16.94 19.89
N GLU A 56 8.42 -18.11 19.47
CA GLU A 56 7.02 -18.30 19.16
C GLU A 56 6.20 -18.50 20.43
N SER A 57 5.16 -17.69 20.61
CA SER A 57 4.23 -17.82 21.73
C SER A 57 2.82 -17.44 21.30
N GLY A 58 1.89 -18.39 21.37
CA GLY A 58 0.48 -18.13 21.06
C GLY A 58 0.22 -17.64 19.63
N GLY A 59 1.07 -18.00 18.67
CA GLY A 59 1.01 -17.52 17.28
C GLY A 59 1.67 -16.16 17.04
N LEU A 60 2.34 -15.59 18.04
CA LEU A 60 3.11 -14.35 17.93
C LEU A 60 4.61 -14.64 17.90
N LEU A 61 5.35 -13.82 17.17
CA LEU A 61 6.81 -13.80 17.13
C LEU A 61 7.30 -12.75 18.14
N LEU A 62 7.68 -13.21 19.33
CA LEU A 62 8.15 -12.35 20.43
C LEU A 62 9.67 -12.27 20.44
N LEU A 63 10.21 -11.20 21.03
CA LEU A 63 11.65 -10.94 21.08
C LEU A 63 12.19 -10.95 22.51
N GLU A 64 13.21 -11.78 22.76
CA GLU A 64 13.89 -11.86 24.06
C GLU A 64 15.44 -11.95 23.96
N PRO A 65 16.19 -11.42 24.94
CA PRO A 65 15.73 -10.55 26.01
C PRO A 65 15.49 -9.12 25.49
N PHE A 66 14.36 -8.51 25.86
CA PHE A 66 14.10 -7.12 25.50
C PHE A 66 14.72 -6.18 26.54
N ILE A 67 15.88 -5.61 26.21
CA ILE A 67 16.56 -4.62 27.07
C ILE A 67 16.15 -3.25 26.56
N ASP A 68 15.42 -2.54 27.41
CA ASP A 68 14.93 -1.18 27.15
C ASP A 68 15.95 -0.16 27.62
N ASP A 69 16.28 0.79 26.76
CA ASP A 69 17.22 1.87 27.07
C ASP A 69 16.50 3.15 27.52
N SER A 70 15.22 3.36 27.18
CA SER A 70 14.45 4.57 27.55
C SER A 70 12.95 4.45 27.17
N PRO A 71 12.04 4.18 28.13
CA PRO A 71 10.61 4.17 27.85
C PRO A 71 10.07 5.58 27.60
N VAL A 72 9.10 5.70 26.70
CA VAL A 72 8.38 6.94 26.40
C VAL A 72 6.89 6.73 26.61
N THR A 73 6.22 7.65 27.31
CA THR A 73 4.75 7.62 27.44
C THR A 73 4.11 8.48 26.36
N ALA A 74 3.27 7.87 25.53
CA ALA A 74 2.39 8.58 24.59
C ALA A 74 1.05 8.88 25.26
N SER A 75 0.55 10.10 25.03
CA SER A 75 -0.75 10.63 25.46
C SER A 75 -1.64 10.90 24.23
N ASP A 76 -2.92 11.19 24.45
CA ASP A 76 -3.86 11.57 23.40
C ASP A 76 -3.28 12.59 22.39
N GLY A 77 -3.19 12.18 21.12
CA GLY A 77 -2.68 12.99 20.02
C GLY A 77 -1.17 12.85 19.75
N ASP A 78 -0.40 12.24 20.65
CA ASP A 78 1.01 11.93 20.40
C ASP A 78 1.16 10.88 19.29
N VAL A 79 2.18 11.04 18.46
CA VAL A 79 2.49 10.11 17.37
C VAL A 79 3.93 9.61 17.52
N LEU A 80 4.09 8.30 17.64
CA LEU A 80 5.37 7.63 17.59
C LEU A 80 5.58 7.02 16.20
N TYR A 81 6.65 7.41 15.51
CA TYR A 81 7.07 6.77 14.26
C TYR A 81 8.12 5.71 14.55
N LEU A 82 7.92 4.51 14.01
CA LEU A 82 8.90 3.42 14.05
C LEU A 82 9.22 2.98 12.63
N PRO A 83 10.49 3.05 12.19
CA PRO A 83 10.89 2.50 10.91
C PRO A 83 10.92 0.97 10.94
N SER A 84 10.89 0.37 9.76
CA SER A 84 10.98 -1.09 9.60
C SER A 84 12.16 -1.70 10.39
N GLY A 85 11.89 -2.81 11.07
CA GLY A 85 12.87 -3.59 11.83
C GLY A 85 13.14 -3.08 13.25
N VAL A 86 12.60 -1.93 13.66
CA VAL A 86 12.75 -1.44 15.05
C VAL A 86 11.89 -2.29 15.99
N ALA A 87 12.58 -3.01 16.87
CA ALA A 87 11.94 -3.78 17.91
C ALA A 87 11.34 -2.87 18.98
N HIS A 88 10.08 -3.11 19.32
CA HIS A 88 9.30 -2.25 20.18
C HIS A 88 8.30 -3.03 21.04
N TRP A 89 7.90 -2.42 22.14
CA TRP A 89 6.99 -3.02 23.11
C TRP A 89 6.08 -1.96 23.74
N GLY A 90 4.81 -1.99 23.38
CA GLY A 90 3.79 -1.07 23.89
C GLY A 90 2.97 -1.70 25.00
N ILE A 91 2.89 -1.03 26.16
CA ILE A 91 2.17 -1.48 27.35
C ILE A 91 1.15 -0.39 27.73
N ALA A 92 -0.13 -0.74 27.70
CA ALA A 92 -1.17 0.17 28.14
C ALA A 92 -1.05 0.43 29.66
N THR A 93 -1.00 1.69 30.08
CA THR A 93 -0.95 2.05 31.50
C THR A 93 -2.35 2.23 32.10
N GLU A 94 -3.34 2.46 31.24
CA GLU A 94 -4.76 2.58 31.54
C GLU A 94 -5.59 2.03 30.36
N ALA A 95 -6.92 2.20 30.38
CA ALA A 95 -7.73 1.91 29.22
C ALA A 95 -7.38 2.88 28.09
N CYS A 96 -6.88 2.36 26.96
CA CYS A 96 -6.41 3.20 25.87
C CYS A 96 -6.70 2.64 24.48
N MET A 97 -6.67 3.53 23.49
CA MET A 97 -6.74 3.19 22.07
C MET A 97 -5.47 3.61 21.35
N THR A 98 -5.00 2.79 20.41
CA THR A 98 -3.88 3.16 19.52
C THR A 98 -4.28 2.90 18.07
N TYR A 99 -4.06 3.90 17.24
CA TYR A 99 -4.28 3.90 15.80
C TYR A 99 -2.94 3.68 15.10
N SER A 100 -2.73 2.49 14.56
CA SER A 100 -1.50 2.11 13.85
C SER A 100 -1.70 2.29 12.35
N ILE A 101 -1.05 3.29 11.78
CA ILE A 101 -1.02 3.54 10.34
C ILE A 101 0.17 2.75 9.79
N GLY A 102 -0.11 1.55 9.29
CA GLY A 102 0.90 0.65 8.75
C GLY A 102 1.30 1.05 7.34
N MET A 103 2.59 0.98 7.04
CA MET A 103 3.10 1.20 5.68
C MET A 103 3.27 -0.14 4.93
N ARG A 104 3.12 -0.13 3.61
CA ARG A 104 3.22 -1.32 2.76
C ARG A 104 4.66 -1.60 2.36
N ALA A 105 5.22 -2.72 2.78
CA ALA A 105 6.54 -3.17 2.36
C ALA A 105 6.42 -4.47 1.54
N PRO A 106 6.33 -4.39 0.18
CA PRO A 106 6.28 -5.58 -0.66
C PRO A 106 7.44 -6.53 -0.37
N THR A 107 7.14 -7.83 -0.36
CA THR A 107 8.12 -8.89 -0.25
C THR A 107 8.58 -9.35 -1.63
N LEU A 108 9.76 -9.96 -1.69
CA LEU A 108 10.19 -10.65 -2.91
C LEU A 108 9.22 -11.76 -3.32
N SER A 109 8.66 -12.51 -2.37
CA SER A 109 7.68 -13.57 -2.69
C SER A 109 6.42 -13.02 -3.38
N GLU A 110 5.87 -11.89 -2.91
CA GLU A 110 4.75 -11.22 -3.58
C GLU A 110 5.13 -10.73 -4.97
N PHE A 111 6.34 -10.16 -5.11
CA PHE A 111 6.87 -9.74 -6.40
C PHE A 111 7.04 -10.91 -7.38
N SER A 112 7.64 -12.02 -6.97
CA SER A 112 7.79 -13.23 -7.77
C SER A 112 6.44 -13.80 -8.19
N ALA A 113 5.46 -13.83 -7.29
CA ALA A 113 4.11 -14.29 -7.61
C ALA A 113 3.41 -13.38 -8.63
N SER A 114 3.60 -12.06 -8.55
CA SER A 114 3.10 -11.11 -9.54
C SER A 114 3.77 -11.29 -10.90
N LEU A 115 5.09 -11.48 -10.91
CA LEU A 115 5.87 -11.68 -12.12
C LEU A 115 5.47 -12.96 -12.87
N ALA A 116 5.22 -14.04 -12.14
CA ALA A 116 4.75 -15.31 -12.71
C ALA A 116 3.40 -15.19 -13.43
N ARG A 117 2.58 -14.17 -13.13
CA ARG A 117 1.33 -13.89 -13.86
C ARG A 117 1.55 -13.25 -15.24
N ILE A 118 2.75 -12.71 -15.48
CA ILE A 118 3.13 -12.03 -16.72
C ILE A 118 3.90 -12.99 -17.63
N ASP A 119 4.82 -13.76 -17.04
CA ASP A 119 5.64 -14.76 -17.73
C ASP A 119 5.81 -15.99 -16.84
N ASP A 120 5.21 -17.11 -17.26
CA ASP A 120 5.27 -18.39 -16.54
C ASP A 120 6.71 -18.93 -16.40
N ASN A 121 7.65 -18.46 -17.21
CA ASN A 121 9.07 -18.86 -17.15
C ASN A 121 9.92 -17.91 -16.30
N ALA A 122 9.37 -16.81 -15.83
CA ALA A 122 10.11 -15.84 -15.03
C ALA A 122 10.25 -16.33 -13.59
N SER A 123 11.44 -16.85 -13.25
CA SER A 123 11.83 -17.19 -11.89
C SER A 123 12.88 -16.23 -11.37
N ILE A 124 12.71 -15.74 -10.14
CA ILE A 124 13.74 -14.96 -9.44
C ILE A 124 14.35 -15.88 -8.39
N GLU A 125 15.63 -16.21 -8.56
CA GLU A 125 16.40 -16.87 -7.52
C GLU A 125 16.89 -15.82 -6.53
N TYR A 126 16.54 -16.00 -5.25
CA TYR A 126 17.10 -15.21 -4.16
C TYR A 126 18.16 -16.02 -3.43
N ALA A 127 19.37 -15.48 -3.35
CA ALA A 127 20.50 -16.16 -2.71
C ALA A 127 20.56 -16.00 -1.18
N GLY A 128 19.61 -15.27 -0.57
CA GLY A 128 19.53 -15.09 0.88
C GLY A 128 18.51 -16.02 1.55
N ASN A 129 18.65 -16.17 2.87
CA ASN A 129 17.81 -17.08 3.65
C ASN A 129 16.43 -16.49 4.01
N ASP A 130 16.27 -15.17 4.00
CA ASP A 130 15.02 -14.47 4.32
C ASP A 130 14.55 -13.65 3.11
N SER A 131 13.26 -13.72 2.75
CA SER A 131 12.72 -12.89 1.66
C SER A 131 12.84 -11.41 2.01
N PRO A 132 13.53 -10.59 1.20
CA PRO A 132 13.71 -9.18 1.50
C PRO A 132 12.38 -8.44 1.37
N PHE A 133 12.24 -7.41 2.20
CA PHE A 133 11.14 -6.45 2.17
C PHE A 133 11.62 -5.16 1.50
N TYR A 134 10.74 -4.53 0.73
CA TYR A 134 10.98 -3.19 0.21
C TYR A 134 11.28 -2.20 1.34
N SER A 135 12.27 -1.34 1.14
CA SER A 135 12.65 -0.28 2.07
C SER A 135 13.03 1.00 1.33
N ASP A 136 12.67 2.14 1.89
CA ASP A 136 12.91 3.48 1.35
C ASP A 136 13.40 4.47 2.42
N PRO A 137 14.56 4.22 3.05
CA PRO A 137 15.11 5.11 4.09
C PRO A 137 15.47 6.52 3.57
N ASP A 138 15.52 6.70 2.25
CA ASP A 138 15.78 7.96 1.55
C ASP A 138 14.51 8.59 0.95
N LEU A 139 13.31 8.13 1.33
CA LEU A 139 12.04 8.67 0.85
C LEU A 139 11.94 10.18 1.09
N THR A 140 11.57 10.92 0.05
CA THR A 140 11.39 12.38 0.10
C THR A 140 9.97 12.78 -0.28
N ALA A 141 9.52 13.94 0.22
CA ALA A 141 8.12 14.38 0.08
C ALA A 141 7.69 14.69 -1.37
N ASP A 142 8.63 14.90 -2.28
CA ASP A 142 8.36 15.07 -3.72
C ASP A 142 7.91 13.76 -4.40
N GLU A 143 8.10 12.61 -3.74
CA GLU A 143 7.58 11.33 -4.22
C GLU A 143 6.10 11.10 -3.83
N ALA A 144 5.52 11.97 -2.98
CA ALA A 144 4.20 11.77 -2.37
C ALA A 144 3.01 12.25 -3.23
N GLU A 145 3.19 12.32 -4.55
CA GLU A 145 2.07 12.56 -5.46
C GLU A 145 1.05 11.40 -5.36
N PRO A 146 -0.25 11.68 -5.15
CA PRO A 146 -1.28 10.65 -5.03
C PRO A 146 -1.26 9.66 -6.18
N GLY A 147 -1.13 8.37 -5.86
CA GLY A 147 -1.02 7.27 -6.82
C GLY A 147 0.30 7.16 -7.59
N LEU A 148 1.25 8.09 -7.48
CA LEU A 148 2.52 7.98 -8.21
C LEU A 148 3.42 6.89 -7.58
N ILE A 149 3.90 5.96 -8.41
CA ILE A 149 5.08 5.15 -8.10
C ILE A 149 6.27 5.81 -8.80
N SER A 150 7.14 6.45 -8.02
CA SER A 150 8.26 7.22 -8.56
C SER A 150 9.31 6.31 -9.22
N ALA A 151 10.14 6.90 -10.10
CA ALA A 151 11.29 6.19 -10.65
C ALA A 151 12.28 5.74 -9.55
N ARG A 152 12.50 6.57 -8.53
CA ARG A 152 13.34 6.23 -7.37
C ARG A 152 12.77 5.04 -6.59
N ALA A 153 11.45 4.95 -6.45
CA ALA A 153 10.80 3.83 -5.81
C ALA A 153 11.02 2.52 -6.59
N LEU A 154 10.93 2.56 -7.92
CA LEU A 154 11.24 1.42 -8.78
C LEU A 154 12.71 1.02 -8.69
N ASP A 155 13.63 1.98 -8.71
CA ASP A 155 15.06 1.71 -8.59
C ASP A 155 15.38 1.00 -7.26
N ARG A 156 14.82 1.49 -6.14
CA ARG A 156 14.94 0.82 -4.83
C ARG A 156 14.41 -0.61 -4.86
N ALA A 157 13.22 -0.82 -5.45
CA ALA A 157 12.64 -2.15 -5.55
C ALA A 157 13.51 -3.09 -6.41
N ARG A 158 14.06 -2.60 -7.53
CA ARG A 158 14.97 -3.39 -8.37
C ARG A 158 16.23 -3.78 -7.62
N THR A 159 16.86 -2.84 -6.92
CA THR A 159 18.04 -3.13 -6.10
C THR A 159 17.74 -4.15 -5.00
N CYS A 160 16.57 -4.04 -4.37
CA CYS A 160 16.14 -4.94 -3.29
C CYS A 160 15.88 -6.37 -3.79
N PHE A 161 15.21 -6.53 -4.95
CA PHE A 161 14.68 -7.82 -5.40
C PHE A 161 15.54 -8.54 -6.43
N LEU A 162 16.25 -7.83 -7.30
CA LEU A 162 16.89 -8.39 -8.49
C LEU A 162 18.42 -8.39 -8.40
N SER A 163 19.03 -8.86 -7.31
CA SER A 163 20.50 -8.88 -7.11
C SER A 163 21.29 -9.70 -8.18
N GLY A 164 21.30 -9.25 -9.44
CA GLY A 164 21.89 -9.91 -10.60
C GLY A 164 20.91 -10.45 -11.65
N ALA A 165 19.60 -10.47 -11.37
CA ALA A 165 18.59 -11.00 -12.30
C ALA A 165 18.28 -10.00 -13.44
N ASN A 166 18.34 -10.47 -14.69
CA ASN A 166 18.08 -9.65 -15.87
C ASN A 166 16.60 -9.70 -16.28
N LEU A 167 15.77 -8.88 -15.64
CA LEU A 167 14.36 -8.73 -16.01
C LEU A 167 14.14 -7.44 -16.82
N PRO A 168 13.38 -7.47 -17.94
CA PRO A 168 13.05 -6.27 -18.69
C PRO A 168 12.46 -5.19 -17.80
N HIS A 169 12.84 -3.92 -18.05
CA HIS A 169 12.47 -2.80 -17.19
C HIS A 169 10.96 -2.65 -17.01
N ASP A 170 10.23 -2.80 -18.12
CA ASP A 170 8.78 -2.64 -18.14
C ASP A 170 8.04 -3.80 -17.46
N ASP A 171 8.54 -5.03 -17.55
CA ASP A 171 7.91 -6.19 -16.91
C ASP A 171 8.07 -6.13 -15.39
N PHE A 172 9.26 -5.69 -14.93
CA PHE A 172 9.48 -5.38 -13.51
C PHE A 172 8.52 -4.28 -13.03
N ALA A 173 8.45 -3.17 -13.77
CA ALA A 173 7.64 -2.04 -13.37
C ALA A 173 6.15 -2.40 -13.32
N TYR A 174 5.66 -3.18 -14.29
CA TYR A 174 4.30 -3.70 -14.29
C TYR A 174 4.05 -4.65 -13.12
N ALA A 175 4.93 -5.63 -12.88
CA ALA A 175 4.81 -6.57 -11.77
C ALA A 175 4.79 -5.86 -10.41
N PHE A 176 5.70 -4.89 -10.22
CA PHE A 176 5.79 -4.12 -8.99
C PHE A 176 4.53 -3.26 -8.77
N GLY A 177 4.07 -2.57 -9.82
CA GLY A 177 2.83 -1.79 -9.78
C GLY A 177 1.60 -2.62 -9.42
N CYS A 178 1.52 -3.86 -9.91
CA CYS A 178 0.47 -4.80 -9.50
C CYS A 178 0.58 -5.14 -8.00
N VAL A 179 1.76 -5.46 -7.48
CA VAL A 179 1.93 -5.81 -6.06
C VAL A 179 1.55 -4.66 -5.11
N VAL A 180 2.01 -3.44 -5.38
CA VAL A 180 1.77 -2.31 -4.48
C VAL A 180 0.34 -1.78 -4.50
N SER A 181 -0.37 -2.06 -5.59
CA SER A 181 -1.80 -1.76 -5.74
C SER A 181 -2.70 -2.94 -5.36
N ASP A 182 -2.16 -4.10 -4.96
CA ASP A 182 -2.97 -5.27 -4.66
C ASP A 182 -3.74 -5.11 -3.35
N VAL A 183 -4.96 -5.63 -3.32
CA VAL A 183 -5.81 -5.63 -2.13
C VAL A 183 -5.63 -6.92 -1.36
N LYS A 184 -5.76 -6.85 -0.03
CA LYS A 184 -5.74 -8.06 0.81
C LYS A 184 -6.90 -8.98 0.41
N ALA A 185 -6.66 -10.28 0.34
CA ALA A 185 -7.64 -11.25 -0.19
C ALA A 185 -9.00 -11.24 0.55
N TRP A 186 -9.00 -10.90 1.85
CA TRP A 186 -10.22 -10.78 2.66
C TRP A 186 -10.92 -9.43 2.54
N LEU A 187 -10.36 -8.49 1.77
CA LEU A 187 -10.89 -7.16 1.47
C LEU A 187 -11.19 -7.00 -0.03
N ALA A 188 -11.18 -8.09 -0.80
CA ALA A 188 -11.40 -8.05 -2.23
C ALA A 188 -12.82 -7.47 -2.52
N PRO A 189 -12.91 -6.34 -3.25
CA PRO A 189 -14.20 -5.76 -3.60
C PRO A 189 -14.99 -6.73 -4.49
N GLU A 190 -16.31 -6.67 -4.41
CA GLU A 190 -17.18 -7.38 -5.35
C GLU A 190 -16.84 -6.94 -6.78
N VAL A 191 -16.68 -7.93 -7.67
CA VAL A 191 -16.37 -7.67 -9.07
C VAL A 191 -17.70 -7.55 -9.82
N PRO A 192 -18.04 -6.35 -10.33
CA PRO A 192 -19.32 -6.16 -10.99
C PRO A 192 -19.38 -6.95 -12.30
N GLY A 193 -20.56 -7.50 -12.60
CA GLY A 193 -20.85 -8.14 -13.86
C GLY A 193 -20.88 -7.15 -15.02
N ALA A 194 -20.71 -7.62 -16.26
CA ALA A 194 -20.67 -6.75 -17.44
C ALA A 194 -21.90 -5.83 -17.58
N ALA A 195 -23.10 -6.35 -17.26
CA ALA A 195 -24.34 -5.59 -17.29
C ALA A 195 -24.40 -4.48 -16.22
N GLU A 196 -23.83 -4.73 -15.03
CA GLU A 196 -23.75 -3.73 -13.95
C GLU A 196 -22.77 -2.61 -14.33
N VAL A 197 -21.64 -2.97 -14.94
CA VAL A 197 -20.69 -2.00 -15.49
C VAL A 197 -21.36 -1.11 -16.55
N ASP A 198 -22.12 -1.69 -17.48
CA ASP A 198 -22.85 -0.94 -18.50
C ASP A 198 -23.92 -0.01 -17.90
N ALA A 199 -24.68 -0.51 -16.92
CA ALA A 199 -25.68 0.29 -16.22
C ALA A 199 -25.04 1.48 -15.49
N PHE A 200 -23.93 1.25 -14.80
CA PHE A 200 -23.21 2.27 -14.05
C PHE A 200 -22.58 3.33 -14.97
N LEU A 201 -22.02 2.92 -16.11
CA LEU A 201 -21.51 3.84 -17.13
C LEU A 201 -22.62 4.78 -17.64
N LYS A 202 -23.79 4.23 -17.91
CA LYS A 202 -24.94 5.00 -18.39
C LYS A 202 -25.42 6.01 -17.34
N SER A 203 -25.60 5.58 -16.09
CA SER A 203 -26.03 6.49 -15.02
C SER A 203 -24.99 7.58 -14.73
N SER A 204 -23.71 7.24 -14.80
CA SER A 204 -22.61 8.19 -14.59
C SER A 204 -22.60 9.28 -15.67
N ALA A 205 -22.91 8.94 -16.92
CA ALA A 205 -22.99 9.89 -18.03
C ALA A 205 -24.12 10.92 -17.88
N GLU A 206 -25.12 10.65 -17.03
CA GLU A 206 -26.29 11.51 -16.79
C GLU A 206 -26.04 12.60 -15.72
N GLY A 207 -24.82 12.69 -15.16
CA GLY A 207 -24.35 13.89 -14.44
C GLY A 207 -24.18 13.74 -12.93
N SER A 208 -23.45 12.73 -12.46
CA SER A 208 -23.11 12.59 -11.03
C SER A 208 -21.61 12.40 -10.82
N GLU A 209 -21.09 12.96 -9.72
CA GLU A 209 -19.76 12.64 -9.20
C GLU A 209 -19.70 11.14 -8.87
N VAL A 210 -18.64 10.47 -9.32
CA VAL A 210 -18.39 9.07 -9.01
C VAL A 210 -17.21 8.98 -8.05
N ARG A 211 -17.42 8.42 -6.86
CA ARG A 211 -16.37 8.31 -5.84
C ARG A 211 -15.55 7.05 -6.01
N VAL A 212 -14.24 7.18 -5.79
CA VAL A 212 -13.34 6.04 -5.69
C VAL A 212 -13.60 5.34 -4.37
N HIS A 213 -13.85 4.04 -4.41
CA HIS A 213 -14.16 3.24 -3.23
C HIS A 213 -13.06 3.39 -2.18
N GLY A 214 -13.40 3.56 -0.90
CA GLY A 214 -12.44 3.88 0.16
C GLY A 214 -11.26 2.92 0.29
N MET A 215 -11.46 1.66 -0.11
CA MET A 215 -10.43 0.61 -0.07
C MET A 215 -9.73 0.38 -1.42
N ALA A 216 -10.16 1.06 -2.50
CA ALA A 216 -9.53 0.91 -3.80
C ALA A 216 -8.11 1.49 -3.78
N ARG A 217 -7.16 0.67 -4.24
CA ARG A 217 -5.75 1.03 -4.35
C ARG A 217 -5.46 1.37 -5.81
N LEU A 218 -5.20 2.65 -6.06
CA LEU A 218 -4.90 3.18 -7.37
C LEU A 218 -3.43 3.61 -7.41
N ALA A 219 -2.72 3.22 -8.46
CA ALA A 219 -1.35 3.65 -8.67
C ALA A 219 -1.05 3.83 -10.16
N PHE A 220 -0.04 4.63 -10.50
CA PHE A 220 0.43 4.79 -11.87
C PHE A 220 1.93 5.02 -11.89
N LEU A 221 2.55 4.68 -13.01
CA LEU A 221 3.95 4.97 -13.28
C LEU A 221 4.22 5.05 -14.77
N THR A 222 5.36 5.64 -15.12
CA THR A 222 5.88 5.64 -16.49
C THR A 222 7.22 4.92 -16.51
N SER A 223 7.35 3.97 -17.43
CA SER A 223 8.55 3.16 -17.62
C SER A 223 8.96 3.25 -19.09
N GLY A 224 10.08 3.91 -19.36
CA GLY A 224 10.53 4.19 -20.73
C GLY A 224 9.48 4.98 -21.53
N LYS A 225 8.86 4.34 -22.53
CA LYS A 225 7.80 4.93 -23.37
C LYS A 225 6.39 4.44 -23.01
N ARG A 226 6.26 3.57 -22.01
CA ARG A 226 4.99 2.97 -21.59
C ARG A 226 4.47 3.67 -20.34
N ASN A 227 3.19 3.99 -20.36
CA ASN A 227 2.46 4.51 -19.21
C ASN A 227 1.57 3.40 -18.66
N PHE A 228 1.67 3.15 -17.37
CA PHE A 228 0.90 2.14 -16.68
C PHE A 228 0.01 2.78 -15.63
N VAL A 229 -1.20 2.24 -15.51
CA VAL A 229 -2.11 2.48 -14.39
C VAL A 229 -2.45 1.15 -13.76
N PHE A 230 -2.70 1.17 -12.45
CA PHE A 230 -2.97 0.00 -11.65
C PHE A 230 -4.17 0.27 -10.74
N ALA A 231 -5.07 -0.71 -10.68
CA ALA A 231 -6.23 -0.68 -9.80
C ALA A 231 -6.40 -2.06 -9.17
N ASN A 232 -6.34 -2.12 -7.84
CA ASN A 232 -6.61 -3.32 -7.05
C ASN A 232 -5.82 -4.55 -7.55
N GLY A 233 -4.53 -4.38 -7.81
CA GLY A 233 -3.63 -5.44 -8.24
C GLY A 233 -3.60 -5.71 -9.75
N PHE A 234 -4.45 -5.06 -10.53
CA PHE A 234 -4.48 -5.19 -11.99
C PHE A 234 -3.80 -4.01 -12.66
N GLY A 235 -2.89 -4.28 -13.60
CA GLY A 235 -2.26 -3.26 -14.44
C GLY A 235 -2.90 -3.13 -15.83
N LYS A 236 -2.74 -1.96 -16.45
CA LYS A 236 -3.06 -1.72 -17.85
C LYS A 236 -2.14 -0.66 -18.44
N THR A 237 -1.70 -0.86 -19.68
CA THR A 237 -1.00 0.18 -20.45
C THR A 237 -2.01 1.19 -21.00
N VAL A 238 -1.71 2.47 -20.88
CA VAL A 238 -2.60 3.56 -21.30
C VAL A 238 -1.86 4.62 -22.12
N SER A 239 -2.62 5.44 -22.84
CA SER A 239 -2.09 6.65 -23.47
C SER A 239 -1.71 7.72 -22.43
N PRO A 240 -0.86 8.71 -22.78
CA PRO A 240 -0.53 9.82 -21.87
C PRO A 240 -1.78 10.59 -21.39
N ALA A 241 -2.76 10.82 -22.26
CA ALA A 241 -3.99 11.52 -21.90
C ALA A 241 -4.82 10.73 -20.87
N GLN A 242 -4.92 9.41 -21.04
CA GLN A 242 -5.60 8.53 -20.09
C GLN A 242 -4.88 8.47 -18.75
N GLN A 243 -3.55 8.49 -18.73
CA GLN A 243 -2.77 8.54 -17.48
C GLN A 243 -2.97 9.87 -16.75
N GLU A 244 -3.07 11.00 -17.47
CA GLU A 244 -3.37 12.29 -16.85
C GLU A 244 -4.75 12.31 -16.20
N ASP A 245 -5.78 11.78 -16.87
CA ASP A 245 -7.11 11.63 -16.25
C ASP A 245 -7.07 10.69 -15.03
N PHE A 246 -6.31 9.60 -15.09
CA PHE A 246 -6.11 8.70 -13.95
C PHE A 246 -5.38 9.38 -12.78
N ARG A 247 -4.36 10.20 -13.06
CA ARG A 247 -3.62 10.99 -12.06
C ARG A 247 -4.56 11.97 -11.35
N ARG A 248 -5.43 12.65 -12.09
CA ARG A 248 -6.49 13.51 -11.53
C ARG A 248 -7.47 12.71 -10.67
N LEU A 249 -7.81 11.49 -11.08
CA LEU A 249 -8.67 10.59 -10.29
C LEU A 249 -8.02 10.20 -8.95
N CYS A 250 -6.72 9.85 -8.96
CA CYS A 250 -5.96 9.56 -7.74
C CYS A 250 -5.96 10.75 -6.78
N ALA A 251 -5.68 11.95 -7.29
CA ALA A 251 -5.60 13.17 -6.50
C ALA A 251 -6.94 13.55 -5.84
N ASN A 252 -8.05 13.40 -6.56
CA ASN A 252 -9.37 13.81 -6.08
C ASN A 252 -10.11 12.71 -5.32
N ARG A 253 -9.71 11.45 -5.48
CA ARG A 253 -10.47 10.26 -5.03
C ARG A 253 -11.94 10.26 -5.50
N ALA A 254 -12.22 10.99 -6.58
CA ALA A 254 -13.52 11.08 -7.23
C ALA A 254 -13.35 11.53 -8.68
N ALA A 255 -14.19 11.00 -9.57
CA ALA A 255 -14.37 11.52 -10.91
C ALA A 255 -15.42 12.64 -10.85
N THR A 256 -14.95 13.89 -10.81
CA THR A 256 -15.78 15.09 -10.99
C THR A 256 -16.42 15.08 -12.38
N GLU A 257 -17.48 15.88 -12.58
CA GLU A 257 -18.22 15.91 -13.85
C GLU A 257 -17.30 16.11 -15.07
N ASP A 258 -16.37 17.06 -15.01
CA ASP A 258 -15.44 17.36 -16.10
C ASP A 258 -14.44 16.21 -16.36
N LEU A 259 -13.90 15.60 -15.29
CA LEU A 259 -13.01 14.45 -15.39
C LEU A 259 -13.74 13.23 -15.94
N LEU A 260 -14.94 12.96 -15.44
CA LEU A 260 -15.79 11.86 -15.91
C LEU A 260 -16.12 12.02 -17.40
N GLN A 261 -16.47 13.22 -17.84
CA GLN A 261 -16.69 13.50 -19.26
C GLN A 261 -15.41 13.32 -20.09
N SER A 262 -14.24 13.72 -19.57
CA SER A 262 -12.95 13.47 -20.23
C SER A 262 -12.69 11.96 -20.38
N MET A 263 -12.84 11.20 -19.30
CA MET A 263 -12.61 9.77 -19.28
C MET A 263 -13.55 9.03 -20.23
N LEU A 264 -14.85 9.39 -20.25
CA LEU A 264 -15.86 8.78 -21.13
C LEU A 264 -15.65 9.13 -22.62
N LYS A 265 -15.16 10.34 -22.93
CA LYS A 265 -14.91 10.80 -24.30
C LYS A 265 -13.50 10.51 -24.82
N SER A 266 -12.60 10.02 -23.95
CA SER A 266 -11.21 9.73 -24.31
C SER A 266 -11.11 8.77 -25.49
N ALA A 267 -10.02 8.88 -26.26
CA ALA A 267 -9.73 7.96 -27.35
C ALA A 267 -9.72 6.51 -26.82
N GLY A 268 -10.65 5.68 -27.30
CA GLY A 268 -10.99 4.39 -26.71
C GLY A 268 -12.40 4.29 -26.12
N GLY A 269 -13.20 5.37 -26.15
CA GLY A 269 -14.65 5.33 -25.84
C GLY A 269 -14.97 4.99 -24.39
N GLY A 270 -14.21 5.53 -23.43
CA GLY A 270 -14.42 5.24 -22.01
C GLY A 270 -13.82 3.91 -21.55
N GLU A 271 -12.95 3.27 -22.34
CA GLU A 271 -12.34 1.98 -22.01
C GLU A 271 -11.63 1.99 -20.65
N LEU A 272 -10.89 3.07 -20.31
CA LEU A 272 -10.23 3.19 -19.02
C LEU A 272 -11.25 3.22 -17.87
N PHE A 273 -12.29 4.05 -17.99
CA PHE A 273 -13.31 4.17 -16.94
C PHE A 273 -14.07 2.86 -16.77
N ARG A 274 -14.49 2.21 -17.87
CA ARG A 274 -15.08 0.87 -17.86
C ARG A 274 -14.17 -0.15 -17.18
N TRP A 275 -12.88 -0.14 -17.49
CA TRP A 275 -11.91 -1.05 -16.87
C TRP A 275 -11.80 -0.80 -15.37
N LEU A 276 -11.76 0.46 -14.93
CA LEU A 276 -11.74 0.82 -13.50
C LEU A 276 -12.98 0.33 -12.75
N VAL A 277 -14.16 0.51 -13.33
CA VAL A 277 -15.42 -0.02 -12.77
C VAL A 277 -15.33 -1.55 -12.65
N ALA A 278 -14.92 -2.23 -13.72
CA ALA A 278 -14.77 -3.69 -13.74
C ALA A 278 -13.70 -4.22 -12.76
N LYS A 279 -12.77 -3.37 -12.32
CA LYS A 279 -11.75 -3.70 -11.30
C LYS A 279 -12.11 -3.22 -9.89
N GLY A 280 -13.35 -2.77 -9.68
CA GLY A 280 -13.85 -2.39 -8.35
C GLY A 280 -13.21 -1.11 -7.81
N ALA A 281 -12.89 -0.16 -8.69
CA ALA A 281 -12.28 1.12 -8.29
C ALA A 281 -13.29 2.08 -7.64
N PHE A 282 -14.59 1.92 -7.88
CA PHE A 282 -15.61 2.91 -7.53
C PHE A 282 -16.68 2.34 -6.60
N ASP A 283 -17.28 3.22 -5.80
CA ASP A 283 -18.51 2.91 -5.09
C ASP A 283 -19.65 2.79 -6.11
N ILE A 284 -20.17 1.58 -6.30
CA ILE A 284 -21.36 1.34 -7.12
C ILE A 284 -22.55 1.30 -6.16
N PRO A 285 -23.51 2.24 -6.25
CA PRO A 285 -24.71 2.19 -5.43
C PRO A 285 -25.43 0.86 -5.65
N MET A 286 -25.69 0.11 -4.58
CA MET A 286 -26.54 -1.08 -4.66
C MET A 286 -27.93 -0.65 -5.11
N GLN A 287 -28.44 -1.28 -6.18
CA GLN A 287 -29.80 -1.09 -6.68
C GLN A 287 -30.81 -1.90 -5.86
#